data_AF-A0AAF0B9F0-F1
#
_entry.id   AF-A0AAF0B9F0-F1
#
_cell.length_a   1.000
_cell.length_b   1.000
_cell.length_c   1.000
_cell.angle_alpha   90.00
_cell.angle_beta   90.00
_cell.angle_gamma   90.00
#
_symmetry.space_group_name_H-M   'P 1'
#
loop_
_entity.id
_entity.type
_entity.pdbx_description
1 polymer ?
#
loop_
_entity_poly.entity_id
_entity_poly.type
_entity_poly.pdbx_seq_one_letter_code
_entity_poly.pdbx_strand_id
1 'polypeptide(L)'
;MFIDVVKYFAKFSTLEGVLENFTSGSSRVAGYSDLIAELGKQTYLGIVPRFVFGPTLEKVTTRVTSILDGPYLFVDYGEFEHSTTAPGQFSDSARLAVTVACPLRDSSFDSVEQLLMTEDCLRRLVKIRNEILKLRCNHDPFYRGIAREHSITPFEAPALASAGWTMIFSRSGFDTLSGKPK
;
A
#
# COMPACT_ATOMS: atom_id res chain seq x y z
N MET A 1 -1.09 -10.47 -9.16
CA MET A 1 -0.65 -9.05 -9.16
C MET A 1 -1.20 -8.25 -7.99
N PHE A 2 -2.49 -7.90 -7.88
CA PHE A 2 -2.97 -7.05 -6.76
C PHE A 2 -2.75 -7.67 -5.38
N ILE A 3 -3.03 -8.97 -5.24
CA ILE A 3 -2.76 -9.72 -4.01
C ILE A 3 -1.26 -9.69 -3.67
N ASP A 4 -0.39 -9.75 -4.67
CA ASP A 4 1.06 -9.66 -4.48
C ASP A 4 1.47 -8.28 -3.96
N VAL A 5 0.86 -7.21 -4.48
CA VAL A 5 1.08 -5.85 -3.97
C VAL A 5 0.56 -5.72 -2.53
N VAL A 6 -0.64 -6.22 -2.24
CA VAL A 6 -1.20 -6.29 -0.88
C VAL A 6 -0.23 -6.99 0.08
N LYS A 7 0.20 -8.22 -0.25
CA LYS A 7 1.14 -9.01 0.57
C LYS A 7 2.45 -8.27 0.78
N TYR A 8 3.01 -7.69 -0.28
CA TYR A 8 4.27 -6.96 -0.21
C TYR A 8 4.19 -5.76 0.72
N PHE A 9 3.14 -4.94 0.63
CA PHE A 9 3.02 -3.73 1.46
C PHE A 9 2.51 -4.01 2.87
N ALA A 10 1.74 -5.09 3.06
CA ALA A 10 1.27 -5.52 4.38
C ALA A 10 2.44 -5.72 5.37
N LYS A 11 3.63 -6.15 4.91
CA LYS A 11 4.80 -6.34 5.77
C LYS A 11 5.29 -5.06 6.45
N PHE A 12 4.95 -3.88 5.93
CA PHE A 12 5.31 -2.61 6.58
C PHE A 12 4.41 -2.26 7.75
N SER A 13 3.35 -3.03 7.97
CA SER A 13 2.45 -2.89 9.11
C SER A 13 2.62 -4.00 10.14
N THR A 14 1.75 -4.06 11.16
CA THR A 14 1.68 -5.22 12.04
C THR A 14 0.72 -6.26 11.45
N LEU A 15 0.87 -7.53 11.83
CA LEU A 15 -0.04 -8.59 11.41
C LEU A 15 -1.47 -8.27 11.88
N GLU A 16 -1.61 -7.81 13.12
CA GLU A 16 -2.90 -7.43 13.71
C GLU A 16 -3.58 -6.33 12.88
N GLY A 17 -2.85 -5.25 12.57
CA GLY A 17 -3.39 -4.13 11.79
C GLY A 17 -3.72 -4.49 10.34
N VAL A 18 -3.10 -5.54 9.78
CA VAL A 18 -3.46 -6.12 8.48
C VAL A 18 -4.73 -6.97 8.58
N LEU A 19 -4.83 -7.81 9.61
CA LEU A 19 -5.97 -8.70 9.83
C LEU A 19 -7.27 -7.94 10.14
N GLU A 20 -7.21 -6.70 10.61
CA GLU A 20 -8.38 -5.82 10.77
C GLU A 20 -9.16 -5.58 9.45
N ASN A 21 -8.57 -5.81 8.28
CA ASN A 21 -9.28 -5.75 6.99
C ASN A 21 -10.16 -6.98 6.73
N PHE A 22 -9.96 -8.08 7.46
CA PHE A 22 -10.64 -9.36 7.31
C PHE A 22 -11.85 -9.45 8.25
N THR A 23 -12.83 -8.58 8.04
CA THR A 23 -13.95 -8.36 8.97
C THR A 23 -14.89 -9.56 9.16
N SER A 24 -14.92 -10.51 8.23
CA SER A 24 -15.81 -11.67 8.30
C SER A 24 -15.23 -12.85 9.07
N GLY A 25 -13.91 -12.88 9.33
CA GLY A 25 -13.19 -13.98 9.98
C GLY A 25 -13.14 -15.29 9.17
N SER A 26 -14.15 -15.55 8.34
CA SER A 26 -14.25 -16.64 7.36
C SER A 26 -15.05 -16.15 6.14
N SER A 27 -14.76 -16.72 4.97
CA SER A 27 -15.43 -16.34 3.72
C SER A 27 -15.53 -17.54 2.77
N ARG A 28 -16.57 -17.56 1.94
CA ARG A 28 -16.72 -18.53 0.85
C ARG A 28 -16.00 -18.09 -0.43
N VAL A 29 -15.42 -16.90 -0.45
CA VAL A 29 -14.63 -16.41 -1.58
C VAL A 29 -13.34 -17.22 -1.67
N ALA A 30 -13.10 -17.81 -2.84
CA ALA A 30 -11.91 -18.62 -3.10
C ALA A 30 -10.62 -17.83 -2.79
N GLY A 31 -9.66 -18.47 -2.14
CA GLY A 31 -8.38 -17.87 -1.78
C GLY A 31 -8.40 -16.97 -0.53
N TYR A 32 -9.56 -16.71 0.09
CA TYR A 32 -9.63 -15.87 1.29
C TYR A 32 -8.84 -16.46 2.48
N SER A 33 -9.09 -17.74 2.80
CA SER A 33 -8.39 -18.43 3.89
C SER A 33 -6.91 -18.65 3.57
N ASP A 34 -6.58 -18.93 2.30
CA ASP A 34 -5.21 -19.08 1.85
C ASP A 34 -4.44 -17.77 2.01
N LEU A 35 -5.05 -16.63 1.64
CA LEU A 35 -4.44 -15.32 1.81
C LEU A 35 -4.17 -14.99 3.27
N ILE A 36 -5.10 -15.27 4.19
CA ILE A 36 -4.87 -15.10 5.63
C ILE A 36 -3.69 -15.98 6.08
N ALA A 37 -3.66 -17.24 5.66
CA ALA A 37 -2.60 -18.17 6.02
C ALA A 37 -1.23 -17.76 5.47
N GLU A 38 -1.18 -17.19 4.26
CA GLU A 38 0.04 -16.65 3.66
C GLU A 38 0.53 -15.39 4.38
N LEU A 39 -0.38 -14.46 4.70
CA LEU A 39 -0.06 -13.28 5.50
C LEU A 39 0.48 -13.66 6.88
N GLY A 40 -0.06 -14.71 7.52
CA GLY A 40 0.44 -15.21 8.80
C GLY A 40 1.87 -15.78 8.77
N LYS A 41 2.42 -16.08 7.59
CA LYS A 41 3.76 -16.68 7.44
C LYS A 41 4.87 -15.66 7.15
N GLN A 42 4.51 -14.41 6.84
CA GLN A 42 5.49 -13.41 6.43
C GLN A 42 6.10 -12.68 7.63
N THR A 43 7.32 -12.16 7.46
CA THR A 43 7.96 -11.29 8.45
C THR A 43 7.44 -9.87 8.34
N TYR A 44 7.00 -9.30 9.46
CA TYR A 44 6.50 -7.93 9.55
C TYR A 44 7.53 -6.98 10.15
N LEU A 45 7.63 -5.79 9.57
CA LEU A 45 8.51 -4.70 10.01
C LEU A 45 7.81 -3.73 10.97
N GLY A 46 6.47 -3.68 10.97
CA GLY A 46 5.70 -2.89 11.94
C GLY A 46 5.96 -1.38 11.89
N ILE A 47 6.35 -0.84 10.74
CA ILE A 47 6.68 0.59 10.58
C ILE A 47 5.45 1.48 10.79
N VAL A 48 4.27 1.03 10.36
CA VAL A 48 2.99 1.72 10.52
C VAL A 48 1.98 0.73 11.10
N PRO A 49 1.29 1.01 12.22
CA PRO A 49 0.53 -0.02 12.93
C PRO A 49 -0.56 -0.66 12.06
N ARG A 50 -1.29 0.14 11.27
CA ARG A 50 -2.44 -0.34 10.49
C ARG A 50 -2.18 -0.32 9.00
N PHE A 51 -2.73 -1.30 8.32
CA PHE A 51 -2.77 -1.36 6.87
C PHE A 51 -4.22 -1.20 6.41
N VAL A 52 -4.44 -0.36 5.41
CA VAL A 52 -5.75 -0.11 4.80
C VAL A 52 -5.66 -0.49 3.34
N PHE A 53 -6.52 -1.40 2.92
CA PHE A 53 -6.73 -1.69 1.51
C PHE A 53 -8.22 -1.92 1.26
N GLY A 54 -8.67 -1.58 0.05
CA GLY A 54 -10.05 -1.80 -0.34
C GLY A 54 -10.19 -1.68 -1.86
N PRO A 55 -11.08 -2.47 -2.48
CA PRO A 55 -11.32 -2.40 -3.92
C PRO A 55 -12.11 -1.15 -4.33
N THR A 56 -12.74 -0.45 -3.38
CA THR A 56 -13.54 0.75 -3.62
C THR A 56 -13.25 1.82 -2.57
N LEU A 57 -13.44 3.09 -2.95
CA LEU A 57 -13.31 4.22 -2.03
C LEU A 57 -14.21 4.06 -0.80
N GLU A 58 -15.45 3.58 -0.96
CA GLU A 58 -16.38 3.34 0.15
C GLU A 58 -15.80 2.39 1.21
N LYS A 59 -15.17 1.29 0.77
CA LYS A 59 -14.54 0.33 1.70
C LYS A 59 -13.31 0.92 2.37
N VAL A 60 -12.51 1.69 1.64
CA VAL A 60 -11.37 2.43 2.20
C VAL A 60 -11.84 3.44 3.24
N THR A 61 -12.83 4.28 2.93
CA THR A 61 -13.42 5.26 3.85
C THR A 61 -13.99 4.58 5.08
N THR A 62 -14.75 3.49 4.93
CA THR A 62 -15.28 2.72 6.06
C THR A 62 -14.16 2.23 6.96
N ARG A 63 -13.09 1.68 6.36
CA ARG A 63 -11.95 1.17 7.11
C ARG A 63 -11.18 2.27 7.83
N VAL A 64 -10.83 3.36 7.15
CA VAL A 64 -10.22 4.54 7.77
C VAL A 64 -11.12 5.07 8.89
N THR A 65 -12.43 4.94 8.75
CA THR A 65 -13.39 5.39 9.77
C THR A 65 -13.40 4.59 11.05
N SER A 66 -12.96 3.33 11.01
CA SER A 66 -12.73 2.54 12.21
C SER A 66 -11.43 2.88 12.95
N ILE A 67 -10.54 3.68 12.36
CA ILE A 67 -9.25 4.03 12.96
C ILE A 67 -9.44 5.26 13.84
N LEU A 68 -9.34 5.06 15.15
CA LEU A 68 -9.54 6.11 16.14
C LEU A 68 -8.27 6.91 16.43
N ASP A 69 -7.10 6.26 16.34
CA ASP A 69 -5.81 6.85 16.67
C ASP A 69 -4.70 6.37 15.75
N GLY A 70 -3.59 7.11 15.68
CA GLY A 70 -2.36 6.69 15.04
C GLY A 70 -2.38 6.58 13.51
N PRO A 71 -1.20 6.38 12.89
CA PRO A 71 -1.07 6.38 11.44
C PRO A 71 -1.50 5.04 10.83
N TYR A 72 -1.94 5.10 9.58
CA TYR A 72 -2.21 3.94 8.75
C TYR A 72 -1.47 4.02 7.42
N LEU A 73 -1.16 2.86 6.87
CA LEU A 73 -0.58 2.67 5.55
C LEU A 73 -1.69 2.35 4.57
N PHE A 74 -1.89 3.20 3.58
CA PHE A 74 -2.83 2.99 2.49
C PHE A 74 -2.07 2.81 1.18
N VAL A 75 -2.48 1.83 0.37
CA VAL A 75 -1.91 1.60 -0.94
C VAL A 75 -3.02 1.71 -1.97
N ASP A 76 -2.88 2.70 -2.84
CA ASP A 76 -3.74 2.89 -3.99
C ASP A 76 -3.07 2.30 -5.23
N TYR A 77 -3.85 1.49 -5.94
CA TYR A 77 -3.42 0.82 -7.16
C TYR A 77 -4.06 1.58 -8.32
N GLY A 78 -3.27 2.43 -8.97
CA GLY A 78 -3.74 3.30 -10.05
C GLY A 78 -3.86 2.58 -11.39
N GLU A 79 -3.55 3.32 -12.44
CA GLU A 79 -3.67 2.89 -13.84
C GLU A 79 -2.65 1.80 -14.20
N PHE A 80 -3.11 0.88 -15.05
CA PHE A 80 -2.28 -0.14 -15.69
C PHE A 80 -2.13 0.21 -17.16
N GLU A 81 -0.89 0.28 -17.61
CA GLU A 81 -0.57 0.51 -19.01
C GLU A 81 0.01 -0.77 -19.59
N HIS A 82 -0.50 -1.16 -20.75
CA HIS A 82 0.06 -2.24 -21.53
C HIS A 82 0.79 -1.66 -22.73
N SER A 83 2.02 -2.10 -22.96
CA SER A 83 2.84 -1.70 -24.09
C SER A 83 3.39 -2.93 -24.81
N THR A 84 3.39 -2.88 -26.14
CA THR A 84 3.99 -3.91 -27.00
C THR A 84 5.11 -3.28 -27.81
N THR A 85 6.35 -3.69 -27.59
CA THR A 85 7.52 -3.18 -28.32
C THR A 85 7.80 -3.97 -29.60
N ALA A 86 7.44 -5.25 -29.62
CA ALA A 86 7.52 -6.16 -30.76
C ALA A 86 6.56 -7.35 -30.56
N PRO A 87 6.22 -8.13 -31.61
CA PRO A 87 5.41 -9.33 -31.45
C PRO A 87 5.99 -10.26 -30.36
N GLY A 88 5.18 -10.59 -29.35
CA GLY A 88 5.59 -11.42 -28.20
C GLY A 88 6.35 -10.70 -27.08
N GLN A 89 6.65 -9.41 -27.23
CA GLN A 89 7.28 -8.57 -26.21
C GLN A 89 6.25 -7.63 -25.57
N PHE A 90 5.69 -8.09 -24.47
CA PHE A 90 4.67 -7.39 -23.68
C PHE A 90 5.29 -6.81 -22.42
N SER A 91 5.07 -5.53 -22.18
CA SER A 91 5.47 -4.83 -20.96
C SER A 91 4.25 -4.16 -20.35
N ASP A 92 3.95 -4.53 -19.12
CA ASP A 92 2.90 -3.90 -18.32
C ASP A 92 3.54 -2.95 -17.32
N SER A 93 2.93 -1.79 -17.13
CA SER A 93 3.30 -0.79 -16.12
C SER A 93 2.12 -0.55 -15.19
N ALA A 94 2.40 -0.35 -13.91
CA ALA A 94 1.40 -0.05 -12.89
C ALA A 94 1.86 1.16 -12.09
N ARG A 95 1.01 2.19 -11.99
CA ARG A 95 1.29 3.34 -11.13
C ARG A 95 0.72 3.08 -9.74
N LEU A 96 1.58 3.11 -8.72
CA LEU A 96 1.23 2.85 -7.34
C LEU A 96 1.42 4.12 -6.50
N ALA A 97 0.50 4.33 -5.55
CA ALA A 97 0.63 5.36 -4.54
C ALA A 97 0.59 4.70 -3.16
N VAL A 98 1.61 4.99 -2.35
CA VAL A 98 1.75 4.46 -0.99
C VAL A 98 1.70 5.63 -0.03
N THR A 99 0.66 5.67 0.80
CA THR A 99 0.35 6.78 1.69
C THR A 99 0.51 6.36 3.14
N VAL A 100 1.19 7.17 3.94
CA VAL A 100 1.10 7.11 5.41
C VAL A 100 0.34 8.33 5.87
N ALA A 101 -0.78 8.13 6.57
CA ALA A 101 -1.65 9.20 7.01
C ALA A 101 -2.24 8.93 8.40
N CYS A 102 -2.64 10.00 9.07
CA CYS A 102 -3.36 9.97 10.33
C CYS A 102 -4.79 10.51 10.12
N PRO A 103 -5.81 9.93 10.77
CA PRO A 103 -7.12 10.54 10.86
C PRO A 103 -7.05 11.89 11.59
N LEU A 104 -7.64 12.93 11.00
CA LEU A 104 -7.79 14.28 11.53
C LEU A 104 -9.26 14.56 11.88
N ARG A 105 -9.77 13.83 12.87
CA ARG A 105 -11.18 13.89 13.27
C ARG A 105 -11.41 14.71 14.51
N ASP A 106 -10.37 14.81 15.35
CA ASP A 106 -10.43 15.67 16.50
C ASP A 106 -10.14 17.10 16.05
N SER A 107 -11.18 17.92 16.01
CA SER A 107 -11.07 19.34 15.72
C SER A 107 -10.32 20.12 16.81
N SER A 108 -9.96 19.48 17.93
CA SER A 108 -9.16 20.10 18.98
C SER A 108 -7.68 20.23 18.63
N PHE A 109 -7.18 19.48 17.64
CA PHE A 109 -5.75 19.52 17.29
C PHE A 109 -5.38 20.88 16.68
N ASP A 110 -4.43 21.56 17.29
CA ASP A 110 -3.89 22.80 16.74
C ASP A 110 -2.95 22.53 15.53
N SER A 111 -2.56 23.60 14.84
CA SER A 111 -1.73 23.50 13.65
C SER A 111 -0.35 22.88 13.91
N VAL A 112 0.21 23.04 15.11
CA VAL A 112 1.51 22.47 15.48
C VAL A 112 1.36 20.98 15.77
N GLU A 113 0.30 20.56 16.45
CA GLU A 113 -0.01 19.14 16.65
C GLU A 113 -0.20 18.42 15.32
N GLN A 114 -0.97 19.00 14.39
CA GLN A 114 -1.16 18.45 13.05
C GLN A 114 0.16 18.39 12.25
N LEU A 115 1.03 19.39 12.40
CA LEU A 115 2.37 19.37 11.79
C LEU A 115 3.22 18.22 12.35
N LEU A 116 3.24 18.00 13.66
CA LEU A 116 3.99 16.90 14.28
C LEU A 116 3.45 15.54 13.85
N MET A 117 2.13 15.39 13.74
CA MET A 117 1.51 14.17 13.24
C MET A 117 1.87 13.88 11.79
N THR A 118 1.87 14.89 10.92
CA THR A 118 2.21 14.73 9.50
C THR A 118 3.72 14.54 9.31
N GLU A 119 4.58 15.12 10.14
CA GLU A 119 6.02 14.85 10.20
C GLU A 119 6.30 13.38 10.58
N ASP A 120 5.57 12.83 11.56
CA ASP A 120 5.67 11.41 11.91
C ASP A 120 5.29 10.50 10.72
N CYS A 121 4.25 10.88 9.97
CA CYS A 121 3.84 10.20 8.75
C CYS A 121 4.96 10.21 7.70
N LEU A 122 5.57 11.37 7.44
CA LEU A 122 6.70 11.49 6.51
C LEU A 122 7.86 10.60 6.94
N ARG A 123 8.24 10.66 8.23
CA ARG A 123 9.32 9.86 8.80
C ARG A 123 9.08 8.36 8.59
N ARG A 124 7.84 7.89 8.75
CA ARG A 124 7.47 6.48 8.51
C ARG A 124 7.48 6.13 7.03
N LEU A 125 6.95 7.00 6.16
CA LEU A 125 6.98 6.79 4.71
C LEU A 125 8.43 6.72 4.20
N VAL A 126 9.33 7.57 4.70
CA VAL A 126 10.76 7.53 4.38
C VAL A 126 11.41 6.23 4.86
N LYS A 127 11.03 5.71 6.04
CA LYS A 127 11.48 4.38 6.49
C LYS A 127 11.00 3.28 5.53
N ILE A 128 9.72 3.26 5.14
CA ILE A 128 9.17 2.31 4.16
C ILE A 128 9.95 2.39 2.85
N ARG A 129 10.12 3.60 2.31
CA ARG A 129 10.92 3.86 1.11
C ARG A 129 12.32 3.27 1.24
N ASN A 130 13.02 3.55 2.34
CA ASN A 130 14.38 3.05 2.53
C ASN A 130 14.42 1.52 2.61
N GLU A 131 13.43 0.86 3.21
CA GLU A 131 13.32 -0.60 3.19
C GLU A 131 13.07 -1.14 1.77
N ILE A 132 12.20 -0.49 0.98
CA ILE A 132 12.01 -0.82 -0.45
C ILE A 132 13.33 -0.68 -1.23
N LEU A 133 14.11 0.38 -0.94
CA LEU A 133 15.40 0.61 -1.57
C LEU A 133 16.52 -0.32 -1.07
N LYS A 134 16.49 -0.77 0.18
CA LYS A 134 17.46 -1.74 0.75
C LYS A 134 17.28 -3.13 0.16
N LEU A 135 16.05 -3.52 -0.12
CA LEU A 135 15.70 -4.79 -0.77
C LEU A 135 16.15 -4.88 -2.25
N ARG A 136 16.93 -3.91 -2.74
CA ARG A 136 17.64 -3.88 -4.04
C ARG A 136 18.71 -4.98 -4.24
N CYS A 137 18.57 -6.13 -3.59
CA CYS A 137 19.33 -7.33 -3.90
C CYS A 137 18.48 -8.21 -4.85
N ASN A 138 19.09 -8.76 -5.90
CA ASN A 138 18.44 -9.47 -7.03
C ASN A 138 17.56 -10.70 -6.67
N HIS A 139 17.34 -10.96 -5.38
CA HIS A 139 16.70 -12.16 -4.84
C HIS A 139 15.26 -11.95 -4.36
N ASP A 140 14.73 -10.72 -4.26
CA ASP A 140 13.31 -10.49 -3.94
C ASP A 140 12.46 -10.51 -5.24
N PRO A 141 11.63 -11.55 -5.48
CA PRO A 141 10.83 -11.68 -6.70
C PRO A 141 9.78 -10.58 -6.84
N PHE A 142 9.35 -9.96 -5.73
CA PHE A 142 8.36 -8.88 -5.73
C PHE A 142 8.96 -7.54 -6.16
N TYR A 143 10.28 -7.37 -5.98
CA TYR A 143 11.01 -6.13 -6.27
C TYR A 143 11.25 -5.89 -7.78
N ARG A 144 11.15 -6.91 -8.63
CA ARG A 144 11.33 -6.74 -10.08
C ARG A 144 10.33 -5.71 -10.61
N GLY A 145 10.85 -4.60 -11.12
CA GLY A 145 10.08 -3.62 -11.88
C GLY A 145 9.83 -2.27 -11.24
N ILE A 146 10.06 -2.09 -9.93
CA ILE A 146 9.84 -0.78 -9.29
C ILE A 146 10.80 0.26 -9.88
N ALA A 147 10.25 1.36 -10.40
CA ALA A 147 10.99 2.47 -10.97
C ALA A 147 11.94 3.08 -9.93
N ARG A 148 13.11 3.55 -10.41
CA ARG A 148 14.07 4.20 -9.53
C ARG A 148 13.56 5.54 -9.02
N GLU A 149 12.85 6.23 -9.89
CA GLU A 149 12.25 7.54 -9.63
C GLU A 149 10.91 7.37 -8.94
N HIS A 150 10.69 8.22 -7.94
CA HIS A 150 9.45 8.31 -7.19
C HIS A 150 9.32 9.74 -6.69
N SER A 151 8.10 10.22 -6.54
CA SER A 151 7.81 11.50 -5.90
C SER A 151 7.26 11.26 -4.50
N ILE A 152 7.50 12.20 -3.60
CA ILE A 152 6.85 12.27 -2.29
C ILE A 152 6.13 13.60 -2.22
N THR A 153 4.84 13.58 -1.93
CA THR A 153 3.98 14.77 -1.88
C THR A 153 3.10 14.74 -0.63
N PRO A 154 2.70 15.90 -0.09
CA PRO A 154 1.68 15.96 0.94
C PRO A 154 0.41 15.23 0.51
N PHE A 155 -0.26 14.61 1.47
CA PHE A 155 -1.55 13.95 1.29
C PHE A 155 -2.58 14.64 2.16
N GLU A 156 -3.65 15.11 1.53
CA GLU A 156 -4.83 15.62 2.20
C GLU A 156 -6.05 15.04 1.49
N ALA A 157 -6.86 14.28 2.22
CA ALA A 157 -8.05 13.64 1.67
C ALA A 157 -9.25 13.96 2.55
N PRO A 158 -10.05 15.01 2.20
CA PRO A 158 -11.25 15.37 2.93
C PRO A 158 -12.24 14.20 3.05
N ALA A 159 -12.38 13.38 2.00
CA ALA A 159 -13.23 12.19 1.99
C ALA A 159 -12.81 11.11 3.01
N LEU A 160 -11.57 11.15 3.49
CA LEU A 160 -11.03 10.26 4.51
C LEU A 160 -10.84 10.96 5.86
N ALA A 161 -11.10 12.28 5.93
CA ALA A 161 -10.75 13.14 7.06
C ALA A 161 -9.34 12.82 7.58
N SER A 162 -8.36 12.79 6.69
CA SER A 162 -6.99 12.34 7.00
C SER A 162 -5.95 13.18 6.26
N ALA A 163 -4.78 13.32 6.90
CA ALA A 163 -3.61 13.96 6.29
C ALA A 163 -2.32 13.18 6.55
N GLY A 164 -1.33 13.39 5.69
CA GLY A 164 -0.03 12.74 5.78
C GLY A 164 0.80 12.94 4.52
N TRP A 165 1.42 11.87 4.04
CA TRP A 165 2.32 11.90 2.89
C TRP A 165 2.13 10.69 1.99
N THR A 166 2.25 10.90 0.68
CA THR A 166 2.15 9.86 -0.34
C THR A 166 3.45 9.78 -1.13
N MET A 167 3.94 8.56 -1.35
CA MET A 167 4.99 8.24 -2.31
C MET A 167 4.36 7.63 -3.56
N ILE A 168 4.62 8.21 -4.72
CA ILE A 168 4.12 7.72 -6.01
C ILE A 168 5.28 7.16 -6.83
N PHE A 169 5.11 5.98 -7.38
CA PHE A 169 6.11 5.33 -8.23
C PHE A 169 5.44 4.38 -9.23
N SER A 170 6.15 4.08 -10.31
CA SER A 170 5.72 3.08 -11.28
C SER A 170 6.38 1.74 -11.00
N ARG A 171 5.71 0.65 -11.38
CA ARG A 171 6.26 -0.70 -11.40
C ARG A 171 6.03 -1.30 -12.79
N SER A 172 7.09 -1.73 -13.46
CA SER A 172 7.01 -2.33 -14.80
C SER A 172 7.48 -3.78 -14.81
N GLY A 173 6.79 -4.66 -15.51
CA GLY A 173 7.25 -6.04 -15.67
C GLY A 173 6.83 -6.64 -17.00
N PHE A 174 7.54 -7.68 -17.40
CA PHE A 174 7.18 -8.45 -18.59
C PHE A 174 5.99 -9.36 -18.30
N ASP A 175 4.93 -9.23 -19.10
CA ASP A 175 3.76 -10.11 -19.11
C ASP A 175 3.14 -10.36 -17.71
N THR A 176 3.12 -9.33 -16.86
CA THR A 176 2.62 -9.44 -15.49
C THR A 176 1.10 -9.62 -15.40
N LEU A 177 0.39 -9.31 -16.48
CA LEU A 177 -1.04 -9.58 -16.65
C LEU A 177 -1.33 -10.94 -17.32
N SER A 178 -0.31 -11.73 -17.66
CA SER A 178 -0.46 -13.02 -18.38
C SER A 178 -1.23 -12.87 -19.70
N GLY A 179 -0.91 -11.82 -20.47
CA GLY A 179 -1.55 -11.48 -21.73
C GLY A 179 -1.06 -12.27 -22.93
N LYS A 180 0.02 -13.07 -22.79
CA LYS A 180 0.49 -13.96 -23.86
C LYS A 180 -0.59 -15.00 -24.21
N PRO A 181 -1.03 -15.07 -25.48
CA PRO A 181 -1.85 -16.18 -25.96
C PRO A 181 -1.11 -17.49 -25.71
N LYS A 182 -1.81 -18.48 -25.12
CA LYS A 182 -1.29 -19.84 -24.95
C LYS A 182 -1.33 -20.61 -26.27
#